data_AF-A0A351T1D6-F1
#
_entry.id   AF-A0A351T1D6-F1
#
_cell.length_a   1.000
_cell.length_b   1.000
_cell.length_c   1.000
_cell.angle_alpha   90.00
_cell.angle_beta   90.00
_cell.angle_gamma   90.00
#
_symmetry.space_group_name_H-M   'P 1'
#
loop_
_entity.id
_entity.type
_entity.pdbx_description
1 polymer ?
#
loop_
_entity_poly.entity_id
_entity_poly.type
_entity_poly.pdbx_seq_one_letter_code
_entity_poly.pdbx_strand_id
1 'polypeptide(L)'
;LDAGFDKQLPTDHPFIETFAEYRDKLPPPNSITIGVHPREGTVWTPETLQKLNDVTDAIFYLPGIYRGSVQSLWTPNTRVLEVNEQGLRAYNVIDAHTTPENLTDKNIARIRDNAIRGGHVGQLVSHDFTIAAVRAKLNDF
;
A
#
# COMPACT_ATOMS: atom_id res chain seq x y z
N LEU A 1 -11.93 -23.58 -10.00
CA LEU A 1 -13.05 -22.70 -9.64
C LEU A 1 -12.51 -21.30 -9.75
N ASP A 2 -12.95 -20.60 -10.78
CA ASP A 2 -12.51 -19.25 -11.15
C ASP A 2 -13.32 -18.23 -10.34
N ALA A 3 -12.62 -17.27 -9.74
CA ALA A 3 -13.17 -16.29 -8.81
C ALA A 3 -13.18 -14.86 -9.40
N GLY A 4 -13.07 -14.71 -10.72
CA GLY A 4 -13.19 -13.39 -11.37
C GLY A 4 -14.50 -12.70 -10.95
N PHE A 5 -14.41 -11.47 -10.44
CA PHE A 5 -15.54 -10.73 -9.86
C PHE A 5 -16.77 -10.71 -10.78
N ASP A 6 -16.54 -10.50 -12.08
CA ASP A 6 -17.62 -10.42 -13.08
C ASP A 6 -18.42 -11.70 -13.22
N LYS A 7 -17.78 -12.86 -13.01
CA LYS A 7 -18.43 -14.18 -13.07
C LYS A 7 -19.31 -14.45 -11.85
N GLN A 8 -19.22 -13.60 -10.82
CA GLN A 8 -20.04 -13.65 -9.62
C GLN A 8 -21.25 -12.72 -9.70
N LEU A 9 -21.35 -11.87 -10.74
CA LEU A 9 -22.42 -10.89 -10.88
C LEU A 9 -23.62 -11.45 -11.67
N PRO A 10 -24.87 -11.18 -11.26
CA PRO A 10 -26.05 -11.51 -12.04
C PRO A 10 -26.16 -10.57 -13.24
N THR A 11 -26.02 -11.10 -14.46
CA THR A 11 -25.92 -10.31 -15.70
C THR A 11 -27.15 -9.47 -16.04
N ASP A 12 -28.33 -9.84 -15.54
CA ASP A 12 -29.62 -9.21 -15.94
C ASP A 12 -30.17 -8.22 -14.89
N HIS A 13 -29.35 -7.79 -13.93
CA HIS A 13 -29.80 -6.90 -12.86
C HIS A 13 -29.47 -5.42 -13.17
N PRO A 14 -30.42 -4.46 -13.06
CA PRO A 14 -30.20 -3.04 -13.39
C PRO A 14 -28.99 -2.39 -12.70
N PHE A 15 -28.69 -2.73 -11.44
CA PHE A 15 -27.49 -2.26 -10.75
C PHE A 15 -26.16 -2.75 -11.36
N ILE A 16 -26.15 -3.90 -12.04
CA ILE A 16 -24.96 -4.42 -12.71
C ILE A 16 -24.69 -3.65 -14.01
N GLU A 17 -25.74 -3.18 -14.69
CA GLU A 17 -25.61 -2.26 -15.84
C GLU A 17 -24.94 -0.94 -15.41
N THR A 18 -25.41 -0.33 -14.31
CA THR A 18 -24.75 0.86 -13.75
C THR A 18 -23.31 0.53 -13.31
N PHE A 19 -23.09 -0.59 -12.62
CA PHE A 19 -21.72 -0.98 -12.25
C PHE A 19 -20.80 -1.10 -13.47
N ALA A 20 -21.28 -1.71 -14.57
CA ALA A 20 -20.52 -1.85 -15.80
C ALA A 20 -20.19 -0.49 -16.44
N GLU A 21 -21.11 0.47 -16.41
CA GLU A 21 -20.90 1.84 -16.92
C GLU A 21 -19.80 2.59 -16.13
N TYR A 22 -19.74 2.40 -14.81
CA TYR A 22 -18.82 3.13 -13.92
C TYR A 22 -17.61 2.32 -13.46
N ARG A 23 -17.46 1.07 -13.93
CA ARG A 23 -16.46 0.11 -13.45
C ARG A 23 -15.06 0.69 -13.35
N ASP A 24 -14.58 1.34 -14.41
CA ASP A 24 -13.21 1.87 -14.49
C ASP A 24 -12.99 3.09 -13.58
N LYS A 25 -14.06 3.63 -13.00
CA LYS A 25 -14.05 4.74 -12.03
C LYS A 25 -14.12 4.25 -10.59
N LEU A 26 -14.38 2.97 -10.36
CA LEU A 26 -14.49 2.38 -9.03
C LEU A 26 -13.19 1.67 -8.64
N PRO A 27 -12.85 1.65 -7.33
CA PRO A 27 -11.78 0.78 -6.84
C PRO A 27 -12.04 -0.67 -7.27
N PRO A 28 -10.99 -1.42 -7.65
CA PRO A 28 -11.17 -2.79 -8.08
C PRO A 28 -11.76 -3.62 -6.93
N PRO A 29 -12.80 -4.42 -7.22
CA PRO A 29 -13.59 -5.09 -6.19
C PRO A 29 -12.79 -6.19 -5.47
N ASN A 30 -11.84 -6.81 -6.17
CA ASN A 30 -11.01 -7.89 -5.65
C ASN A 30 -9.69 -7.36 -5.09
N SER A 31 -9.72 -6.80 -3.88
CA SER A 31 -8.54 -6.32 -3.19
C SER A 31 -8.51 -6.70 -1.71
N ILE A 32 -7.30 -6.80 -1.16
CA ILE A 32 -7.04 -7.02 0.26
C ILE A 32 -6.26 -5.83 0.82
N THR A 33 -6.60 -5.44 2.06
CA THR A 33 -5.86 -4.43 2.83
C THR A 33 -5.57 -4.98 4.20
N ILE A 34 -4.30 -4.97 4.60
CA ILE A 34 -3.83 -5.53 5.87
C ILE A 34 -3.15 -4.42 6.66
N GLY A 35 -3.65 -4.15 7.87
CA GLY A 35 -3.06 -3.17 8.79
C GLY A 35 -2.10 -3.83 9.77
N VAL A 36 -0.88 -3.31 9.85
CA VAL A 36 0.11 -3.64 10.88
C VAL A 36 0.00 -2.60 11.97
N HIS A 37 -0.43 -3.04 13.16
CA HIS A 37 -0.63 -2.22 14.35
C HIS A 37 0.30 -2.74 15.47
N PRO A 38 1.22 -1.92 16.00
CA PRO A 38 1.96 -2.27 17.19
C PRO A 38 1.01 -2.32 18.38
N ARG A 39 1.36 -3.09 19.43
CA ARG A 39 0.52 -3.16 20.64
C ARG A 39 0.50 -1.83 21.38
N GLU A 40 1.60 -1.09 21.34
CA GLU A 40 1.79 0.21 21.98
C GLU A 40 2.64 1.11 21.08
N GLY A 41 2.41 2.42 21.16
CA GLY A 41 3.19 3.41 20.43
C GLY A 41 2.75 3.60 18.98
N THR A 42 3.71 3.85 18.08
CA THR A 42 3.48 4.22 16.68
C THR A 42 4.15 3.24 15.74
N VAL A 43 3.84 3.32 14.44
CA VAL A 43 4.49 2.50 13.41
C VAL A 43 5.94 2.87 13.16
N TRP A 44 6.41 4.00 13.70
CA TRP A 44 7.76 4.53 13.50
C TRP A 44 8.77 3.92 14.47
N THR A 45 8.80 2.59 14.55
CA THR A 45 9.81 1.84 15.28
C THR A 45 10.47 0.81 14.37
N PRO A 46 11.72 0.39 14.65
CA PRO A 46 12.39 -0.66 13.89
C PRO A 46 11.55 -1.94 13.77
N GLU A 47 10.94 -2.37 14.87
CA GLU A 47 10.18 -3.62 14.95
C GLU A 47 8.91 -3.56 14.08
N THR A 48 8.21 -2.43 14.10
CA THR A 48 6.96 -2.29 13.34
C THR A 48 7.25 -2.14 11.85
N LEU A 49 8.29 -1.40 11.48
CA LEU A 49 8.71 -1.27 10.08
C LEU A 49 9.27 -2.59 9.53
N GLN A 50 10.02 -3.37 10.32
CA GLN A 50 10.40 -4.74 9.98
C GLN A 50 9.14 -5.59 9.75
N LYS A 51 8.18 -5.55 10.69
CA LYS A 51 6.97 -6.35 10.55
C LYS A 51 6.16 -5.97 9.31
N LEU A 52 6.10 -4.68 8.98
CA LEU A 52 5.50 -4.20 7.74
C LEU A 52 6.23 -4.73 6.50
N ASN A 53 7.56 -4.82 6.53
CA ASN A 53 8.35 -5.42 5.47
C ASN A 53 8.02 -6.91 5.31
N ASP A 54 8.05 -7.69 6.40
CA ASP A 54 7.74 -9.12 6.39
C ASP A 54 6.34 -9.39 5.81
N VAL A 55 5.35 -8.59 6.22
CA VAL A 55 3.97 -8.71 5.72
C VAL A 55 3.90 -8.33 4.24
N THR A 56 4.62 -7.29 3.82
CA THR A 56 4.71 -6.91 2.40
C THR A 56 5.26 -8.04 1.55
N ASP A 57 6.37 -8.65 1.97
CA ASP A 57 7.01 -9.76 1.26
C ASP A 57 6.12 -11.00 1.26
N ALA A 58 5.50 -11.34 2.39
CA ALA A 58 4.57 -12.47 2.47
C ALA A 58 3.40 -12.32 1.48
N ILE A 59 2.81 -11.12 1.39
CA ILE A 59 1.72 -10.84 0.43
C ILE A 59 2.23 -10.87 -1.01
N PHE A 60 3.43 -10.36 -1.28
CA PHE A 60 4.04 -10.37 -2.61
C PHE A 60 4.22 -11.80 -3.16
N TYR A 61 4.54 -12.76 -2.29
CA TYR A 61 4.70 -14.16 -2.69
C TYR A 61 3.42 -15.00 -2.54
N LEU A 62 2.33 -14.45 -2.01
CA LEU A 62 1.08 -15.17 -1.81
C LEU A 62 0.45 -15.57 -3.16
N PRO A 63 0.03 -16.84 -3.33
CA PRO A 63 -0.71 -17.27 -4.52
C PRO A 63 -1.99 -16.48 -4.71
N GLY A 64 -2.33 -16.17 -5.97
CA GLY A 64 -3.54 -15.41 -6.30
C GLY A 64 -3.41 -13.90 -6.13
N ILE A 65 -2.27 -13.37 -5.69
CA ILE A 65 -2.01 -11.92 -5.67
C ILE A 65 -1.42 -11.44 -7.00
N TYR A 66 -1.93 -10.31 -7.50
CA TYR A 66 -1.29 -9.57 -8.58
C TYR A 66 -0.10 -8.80 -8.02
N ARG A 67 1.10 -9.37 -8.14
CA ARG A 67 2.35 -8.84 -7.55
C ARG A 67 2.62 -7.37 -7.86
N GLY A 68 2.31 -6.93 -9.08
CA GLY A 68 2.49 -5.53 -9.50
C GLY A 68 1.60 -4.52 -8.76
N SER A 69 0.58 -4.99 -8.05
CA SER A 69 -0.33 -4.15 -7.27
C SER A 69 0.00 -4.04 -5.79
N VAL A 70 0.96 -4.82 -5.28
CA VAL A 70 1.32 -4.77 -3.87
C VAL A 70 1.88 -3.38 -3.55
N GLN A 71 1.32 -2.75 -2.53
CA GLN A 71 1.66 -1.39 -2.12
C GLN A 71 1.79 -1.31 -0.60
N SER A 72 2.93 -0.82 -0.13
CA SER A 72 3.22 -0.48 1.27
C SER A 72 4.28 0.63 1.33
N LEU A 73 4.70 1.08 2.52
CA LEU A 73 5.82 2.02 2.62
C LEU A 73 7.13 1.48 2.03
N TRP A 74 7.29 0.15 1.97
CA TRP A 74 8.48 -0.53 1.47
C TRP A 74 8.51 -0.72 -0.04
N THR A 75 7.38 -0.53 -0.73
CA THR A 75 7.30 -0.82 -2.17
C THR A 75 7.72 0.39 -3.02
N PRO A 76 8.38 0.17 -4.18
CA PRO A 76 8.91 1.26 -5.03
C PRO A 76 7.84 2.08 -5.76
N ASN A 77 6.58 1.62 -5.73
CA ASN A 77 5.40 2.34 -6.21
C ASN A 77 4.85 3.33 -5.16
N THR A 78 5.44 3.40 -3.97
CA THR A 78 5.10 4.37 -2.92
C THR A 78 6.13 5.50 -2.92
N ARG A 79 5.81 6.58 -3.64
CA ARG A 79 6.72 7.69 -3.93
C ARG A 79 6.27 8.99 -3.27
N VAL A 80 7.25 9.85 -3.00
CA VAL A 80 7.06 11.25 -2.67
C VAL A 80 7.25 12.06 -3.96
N LEU A 81 6.30 12.95 -4.23
CA LEU A 81 6.39 13.96 -5.27
C LEU A 81 6.61 15.31 -4.59
N GLU A 82 7.78 15.90 -4.78
CA GLU A 82 8.16 17.18 -4.19
C GLU A 82 8.43 18.19 -5.30
N VAL A 83 7.83 19.38 -5.20
CA VAL A 83 8.11 20.51 -6.10
C VAL A 83 9.01 21.48 -5.36
N ASN A 84 10.15 21.83 -5.96
CA ASN A 84 11.07 22.82 -5.43
C ASN A 84 11.55 23.77 -6.54
N GLU A 85 12.44 24.69 -6.20
CA GLU A 85 12.96 25.73 -7.11
C GLU A 85 13.66 25.15 -8.36
N GLN A 86 14.14 23.91 -8.29
CA GLN A 86 14.85 23.21 -9.37
C GLN A 86 13.91 22.34 -10.22
N GLY A 87 12.64 22.22 -9.81
CA GLY A 87 11.59 21.48 -10.53
C GLY A 87 10.93 20.39 -9.70
N LEU A 88 10.37 19.40 -10.41
CA LEU A 88 9.69 18.25 -9.80
C LEU A 88 10.69 17.13 -9.50
N ARG A 89 10.70 16.65 -8.25
CA ARG A 89 11.48 15.49 -7.81
C ARG A 89 10.55 14.37 -7.38
N ALA A 90 10.87 13.16 -7.84
CA ALA A 90 10.18 11.94 -7.43
C ALA A 90 11.18 10.97 -6.80
N TYR A 91 10.91 10.52 -5.59
CA TYR A 91 11.76 9.56 -4.88
C TYR A 91 10.90 8.63 -4.01
N ASN A 92 11.45 7.49 -3.59
CA ASN A 92 10.71 6.52 -2.78
C ASN A 92 10.57 6.99 -1.33
N VAL A 93 9.50 6.59 -0.65
CA VAL A 93 9.32 6.91 0.78
C VAL A 93 10.44 6.31 1.63
N ILE A 94 10.75 5.03 1.40
CA ILE A 94 11.93 4.34 1.93
C ILE A 94 12.97 4.28 0.81
N ASP A 95 14.18 4.78 1.07
CA ASP A 95 15.26 4.79 0.08
C ASP A 95 15.86 3.39 -0.12
N ALA A 96 16.48 3.16 -1.29
CA ALA A 96 16.99 1.84 -1.68
C ALA A 96 18.17 1.33 -0.83
N HIS A 97 18.77 2.19 -0.01
CA HIS A 97 19.86 1.83 0.90
C HIS A 97 19.36 1.46 2.30
N THR A 98 18.12 1.81 2.61
CA THR A 98 17.48 1.46 3.88
C THR A 98 16.90 0.05 3.78
N THR A 99 17.34 -0.81 4.67
CA THR A 99 16.83 -2.18 4.82
C THR A 99 16.28 -2.35 6.23
N PRO A 100 15.42 -3.35 6.47
CA PRO A 100 14.90 -3.62 7.80
C PRO A 100 16.02 -3.86 8.85
N GLU A 101 17.16 -4.41 8.45
CA GLU A 101 18.31 -4.69 9.32
C GLU A 101 19.15 -3.45 9.67
N ASN A 102 19.00 -2.35 8.94
CA ASN A 102 19.79 -1.12 9.13
C ASN A 102 18.95 0.10 9.54
N LEU A 103 17.75 -0.13 10.09
CA LEU A 103 16.89 0.92 10.61
C LEU A 103 17.56 1.63 11.80
N THR A 104 17.63 2.96 11.70
CA THR A 104 18.18 3.87 12.70
C THR A 104 17.15 4.97 12.95
N ASP A 105 17.15 5.57 14.14
CA ASP A 105 16.19 6.65 14.44
C ASP A 105 16.20 7.78 13.41
N LYS A 106 17.40 8.08 12.86
CA LYS A 106 17.57 9.08 11.80
C LYS A 106 16.88 8.69 10.49
N ASN A 107 17.02 7.44 10.04
CA ASN A 107 16.36 7.01 8.80
C ASN A 107 14.85 6.82 9.01
N ILE A 108 14.41 6.34 10.17
CA ILE A 108 12.99 6.24 10.53
C ILE A 108 12.32 7.62 10.52
N ALA A 109 12.97 8.63 11.10
CA ALA A 109 12.47 10.01 11.07
C ALA A 109 12.33 10.52 9.62
N ARG A 110 13.31 10.23 8.74
CA ARG A 110 13.22 10.57 7.31
C ARG A 110 12.07 9.84 6.62
N ILE A 111 11.86 8.55 6.90
CA ILE A 111 10.76 7.76 6.34
C ILE A 111 9.41 8.36 6.75
N ARG A 112 9.25 8.74 8.04
CA ARG A 112 8.05 9.41 8.54
C ARG A 112 7.79 10.71 7.80
N ASP A 113 8.80 11.56 7.69
CA ASP A 113 8.67 12.86 7.03
C ASP A 113 8.34 12.69 5.55
N ASN A 114 8.93 11.70 4.88
CA ASN A 114 8.60 11.33 3.51
C ASN A 114 7.16 10.83 3.39
N ALA A 115 6.68 10.01 4.31
CA ALA A 115 5.30 9.51 4.31
C ALA A 115 4.30 10.68 4.46
N ILE A 116 4.60 11.66 5.30
CA ILE A 116 3.78 12.88 5.45
C ILE A 116 3.81 13.71 4.17
N ARG A 117 5.00 14.05 3.66
CA ARG A 117 5.15 14.87 2.44
C ARG A 117 4.56 14.21 1.20
N GLY A 118 4.67 12.89 1.10
CA GLY A 118 4.12 12.11 0.00
C GLY A 118 2.61 11.91 0.08
N GLY A 119 1.93 12.43 1.11
CA GLY A 119 0.48 12.26 1.28
C GLY A 119 0.07 10.82 1.60
N HIS A 120 0.97 10.04 2.18
CA HIS A 120 0.71 8.63 2.53
C HIS A 120 -0.01 8.48 3.86
N VAL A 121 -0.08 9.54 4.67
CA VAL A 121 -0.95 9.59 5.87
C VAL A 121 -2.41 9.70 5.42
N GLY A 122 -3.26 8.85 5.97
CA GLY A 122 -4.64 8.61 5.50
C GLY A 122 -4.76 7.60 4.36
N GLN A 123 -3.64 7.18 3.76
CA GLN A 123 -3.61 6.20 2.67
C GLN A 123 -2.94 4.90 3.11
N LEU A 124 -1.65 4.95 3.45
CA LEU A 124 -0.84 3.81 3.90
C LEU A 124 -0.48 3.88 5.37
N VAL A 125 -0.63 5.04 6.02
CA VAL A 125 -0.42 5.20 7.47
C VAL A 125 -1.63 5.91 8.06
N SER A 126 -2.10 5.49 9.24
CA SER A 126 -3.20 6.16 9.93
C SER A 126 -2.81 7.58 10.40
N HIS A 127 -3.81 8.45 10.59
CA HIS A 127 -3.59 9.84 10.99
C HIS A 127 -2.95 9.99 12.39
N ASP A 128 -3.18 9.02 13.27
CA ASP A 128 -2.57 8.91 14.60
C ASP A 128 -1.25 8.13 14.59
N PHE A 129 -0.78 7.70 13.42
CA PHE A 129 0.46 6.94 13.21
C PHE A 129 0.53 5.59 13.93
N THR A 130 -0.60 5.01 14.31
CA THR A 130 -0.63 3.71 15.00
C THR A 130 -0.71 2.54 14.01
N ILE A 131 -1.19 2.71 12.78
CA ILE A 131 -1.37 1.62 11.81
C ILE A 131 -0.67 1.94 10.49
N ALA A 132 0.01 0.95 9.90
CA ALA A 132 0.54 1.01 8.55
C ALA A 132 -0.06 -0.12 7.70
N ALA A 133 -0.45 0.19 6.46
CA ALA A 133 -1.19 -0.72 5.60
C ALA A 133 -0.29 -1.36 4.51
N VAL A 134 -0.60 -2.60 4.18
CA VAL A 134 -0.23 -3.24 2.92
C VAL A 134 -1.50 -3.51 2.12
N ARG A 135 -1.51 -3.08 0.86
CA ARG A 135 -2.64 -3.25 -0.06
C ARG A 135 -2.21 -4.12 -1.24
N ALA A 136 -3.09 -4.98 -1.72
CA ALA A 136 -2.85 -5.78 -2.91
C ALA A 136 -4.16 -6.14 -3.61
N LYS A 137 -4.09 -6.38 -4.92
CA LYS A 137 -5.19 -6.88 -5.74
C LYS A 137 -5.02 -8.37 -5.96
N LEU A 138 -6.13 -9.07 -6.12
CA LEU A 138 -6.13 -10.48 -6.53
C LEU A 138 -5.95 -10.57 -8.06
N ASN A 139 -5.38 -11.68 -8.52
CA ASN A 139 -5.34 -12.02 -9.94
C ASN A 139 -6.73 -12.48 -10.39
N ASP A 140 -7.20 -11.94 -11.51
CA ASP A 140 -8.37 -12.46 -12.22
C ASP A 140 -7.86 -13.43 -13.30
N PHE A 141 -7.64 -14.72 -12.96
CA PHE A 141 -7.36 -15.79 -13.92
C PHE A 141 -8.11 -17.08 -13.58
#